data_AF-A0A447S4I3-F1
#
_entry.id   AF-A0A447S4I3-F1
#
_cell.length_a   1.000
_cell.length_b   1.000
_cell.length_c   1.000
_cell.angle_alpha   90.00
_cell.angle_beta   90.00
_cell.angle_gamma   90.00
#
_symmetry.space_group_name_H-M   'P 1'
#
loop_
_entity.id
_entity.type
_entity.pdbx_description
1 polymer ?
#
loop_
_entity_poly.entity_id
_entity_poly.type
_entity_poly.pdbx_seq_one_letter_code
_entity_poly.pdbx_strand_id
1 'polypeptide(L)' 'MPPKTALLVFCQDFAHSGGKLIDCQVLNNHTASLGAVDIPRRDYLDYLSVLRGYRLPERFWVPRVLFPGG' A
#
# COMPACT_ATOMS: atom_id res chain seq x y z
N MET A 1 17.15 -5.91 -3.17
CA MET A 1 16.37 -4.75 -3.66
C MET A 1 16.32 -3.70 -2.55
N PRO A 2 16.59 -2.40 -2.82
CA PRO A 2 16.51 -1.36 -1.80
C PRO A 2 15.06 -1.17 -1.28
N PRO A 3 14.86 -0.79 0.00
CA PRO A 3 13.52 -0.68 0.60
C PRO A 3 12.58 0.27 -0.15
N LYS A 4 13.10 1.40 -0.64
CA LYS A 4 12.30 2.36 -1.43
C LYS A 4 11.82 1.77 -2.75
N THR A 5 12.68 1.02 -3.44
CA THR A 5 12.30 0.33 -4.68
C THR A 5 11.28 -0.76 -4.40
N ALA A 6 11.45 -1.51 -3.30
CA ALA A 6 10.50 -2.55 -2.90
C ALA A 6 9.11 -1.97 -2.62
N LEU A 7 9.05 -0.86 -1.87
CA LEU A 7 7.79 -0.15 -1.63
C LEU A 7 7.18 0.38 -2.92
N LEU A 8 7.98 0.98 -3.82
CA LEU A 8 7.49 1.48 -5.11
C LEU A 8 6.86 0.37 -5.96
N VAL A 9 7.56 -0.76 -6.13
CA VAL A 9 7.06 -1.90 -6.90
C VAL A 9 5.81 -2.48 -6.27
N PHE A 10 5.79 -2.62 -4.93
CA PHE A 10 4.60 -3.06 -4.23
C PHE A 10 3.42 -2.10 -4.43
N CYS A 11 3.62 -0.79 -4.24
CA CYS A 11 2.57 0.21 -4.42
C CYS A 11 2.00 0.19 -5.84
N GLN A 12 2.85 0.02 -6.85
CA GLN A 12 2.42 -0.11 -8.23
C GLN A 12 1.55 -1.37 -8.42
N ASP A 13 2.03 -2.54 -8.02
CA ASP A 13 1.28 -3.80 -8.18
C ASP A 13 -0.03 -3.81 -7.37
N PHE A 14 0.01 -3.28 -6.15
CA PHE A 14 -1.14 -3.13 -5.26
C PHE A 14 -2.20 -2.21 -5.86
N ALA A 15 -1.84 -1.03 -6.35
CA ALA A 15 -2.77 -0.09 -6.96
C ALA A 15 -3.40 -0.66 -8.24
N HIS A 16 -2.60 -1.28 -9.12
CA HIS A 16 -3.12 -1.94 -10.33
C HIS A 16 -4.10 -3.07 -10.02
N SER A 17 -3.93 -3.75 -8.88
CA SER A 17 -4.79 -4.85 -8.44
C SER A 17 -6.02 -4.39 -7.65
N GLY A 18 -6.28 -3.09 -7.59
CA GLY A 18 -7.44 -2.52 -6.90
C GLY A 18 -7.23 -2.21 -5.42
N GLY A 19 -5.99 -2.26 -4.94
CA GLY A 19 -5.59 -1.78 -3.63
C GLY A 19 -5.73 -0.26 -3.54
N LYS A 20 -6.21 0.25 -2.40
CA LYS A 20 -6.63 1.66 -2.28
C LYS A 20 -5.98 2.44 -1.14
N LEU A 21 -5.53 1.77 -0.08
CA LEU A 21 -4.98 2.41 1.10
C LEU A 21 -3.87 1.55 1.71
N ILE A 22 -2.76 2.19 2.07
CA ILE A 22 -1.68 1.62 2.88
C ILE A 22 -1.64 2.40 4.18
N ASP A 23 -1.79 1.69 5.29
CA ASP A 23 -1.71 2.28 6.63
C ASP A 23 -0.24 2.39 7.06
N CYS A 24 0.23 3.63 7.21
CA CYS A 24 1.59 3.94 7.65
C CYS A 24 1.69 4.20 9.17
N GLN A 25 0.62 3.96 9.93
CA GLN A 25 0.52 4.22 11.37
C GLN A 25 0.84 5.69 11.72
N VAL A 26 1.96 5.93 12.40
CA VAL A 26 2.40 7.28 12.81
C VAL A 26 3.34 7.84 11.75
N LEU A 27 2.96 8.99 11.20
CA LEU A 27 3.79 9.70 10.24
C LEU A 27 5.15 10.07 10.86
N ASN A 28 6.22 9.74 10.14
CA ASN A 28 7.58 10.16 10.46
C ASN A 28 8.29 10.70 9.21
N ASN A 29 9.46 11.32 9.39
CA ASN A 29 10.21 11.92 8.28
C ASN A 29 10.48 10.94 7.14
N HIS A 30 10.67 9.66 7.43
CA HIS A 30 10.91 8.64 6.42
C HIS A 30 9.64 8.39 5.58
N THR A 31 8.50 8.11 6.22
CA THR A 31 7.23 7.85 5.52
C THR A 31 6.70 9.09 4.80
N ALA A 32 6.88 10.29 5.38
CA ALA A 32 6.56 11.55 4.73
C ALA A 32 7.38 11.76 3.45
N SER A 33 8.68 11.43 3.47
CA SER A 33 9.54 11.49 2.27
C SER A 33 9.12 10.52 1.16
N LEU A 34 8.27 9.53 1.49
CA LEU A 34 7.70 8.55 0.55
C LEU A 34 6.28 8.92 0.11
N GLY A 35 5.74 10.07 0.57
CA GLY A 35 4.43 10.57 0.20
C GLY A 35 3.29 10.17 1.14
N ALA A 36 3.57 9.56 2.29
CA ALA A 36 2.54 9.32 3.30
C ALA A 36 2.03 10.66 3.87
N VAL A 37 0.73 10.73 4.14
CA VAL A 37 0.07 11.90 4.70
C VAL A 37 -0.75 11.49 5.92
N ASP A 38 -0.86 12.38 6.90
CA ASP A 38 -1.79 12.19 8.02
C ASP A 38 -3.21 12.50 7.58
N ILE A 39 -4.16 11.68 8.04
CA ILE A 39 -5.59 11.90 7.90
C ILE A 39 -6.27 11.82 9.27
N PRO A 40 -7.41 12.50 9.47
CA PRO A 40 -8.20 12.32 10.68
C PRO A 40 -8.53 10.84 10.94
N ARG A 41 -8.46 10.42 12.21
CA ARG A 41 -8.79 9.05 12.61
C ARG A 41 -10.18 8.61 12.14
N ARG A 42 -11.14 9.53 12.13
CA ARG A 42 -12.50 9.26 11.65
C ARG A 42 -12.49 8.85 10.18
N ASP A 43 -11.82 9.63 9.33
CA ASP A 43 -11.71 9.36 7.90
C ASP A 43 -11.02 8.02 7.63
N TYR A 44 -9.94 7.72 8.38
CA TYR A 44 -9.31 6.40 8.33
C TYR A 44 -10.28 5.25 8.64
N LEU A 45 -11.08 5.38 9.71
CA LEU A 45 -12.05 4.36 10.10
C LEU A 45 -13.16 4.22 9.06
N ASP A 46 -13.60 5.33 8.46
CA ASP A 46 -14.58 5.33 7.37
C ASP A 46 -14.01 4.59 6.15
N TYR A 47 -12.77 4.90 5.73
CA TYR A 47 -12.09 4.14 4.69
C TYR A 47 -11.95 2.66 5.04
N LEU A 48 -11.50 2.33 6.24
CA LEU A 48 -11.31 0.94 6.67
C LEU A 48 -12.62 0.15 6.65
N SER A 49 -13.73 0.77 7.08
CA SER A 49 -15.04 0.13 7.12
C SER A 49 -15.53 -0.31 5.73
N VAL A 50 -15.21 0.49 4.71
CA VAL A 50 -15.54 0.27 3.31
C VAL A 50 -14.53 -0.69 2.68
N LEU A 51 -13.23 -0.41 2.81
CA LEU A 51 -12.15 -1.10 2.11
C LEU A 51 -11.97 -2.56 2.56
N ARG A 52 -12.26 -2.90 3.81
CA ARG A 52 -12.19 -4.28 4.31
C ARG A 52 -13.12 -5.26 3.59
N GLY A 53 -14.19 -4.74 2.96
CA GLY A 53 -15.13 -5.52 2.16
C GLY A 53 -14.65 -5.79 0.73
N TYR A 54 -13.67 -5.02 0.25
CA TYR A 54 -13.07 -5.27 -1.06
C TYR A 54 -12.06 -6.40 -0.98
N ARG A 55 -11.92 -7.11 -2.10
CA ARG A 55 -10.93 -8.18 -2.28
C ARG A 55 -10.04 -7.82 -3.44
N LEU A 56 -8.75 -8.03 -3.24
CA LEU A 56 -7.80 -8.11 -4.34
C LEU A 56 -8.05 -9.43 -5.11
N PRO A 57 -7.49 -9.58 -6.33
CA PRO A 57 -7.54 -10.84 -7.05
C PRO A 57 -7.13 -12.02 -6.18
N GLU A 58 -7.77 -13.18 -6.37
CA GLU A 58 -7.59 -14.37 -5.53
C GLU A 58 -6.11 -14.79 -5.37
N ARG A 59 -5.33 -14.64 -6.45
CA ARG A 59 -3.91 -14.99 -6.49
C ARG A 59 -2.97 -13.83 -6.15
N PHE A 60 -3.48 -12.69 -5.70
CA PHE A 60 -2.67 -11.50 -5.45
C PHE A 60 -1.55 -11.77 -4.44
N TRP A 61 -1.80 -12.58 -3.42
CA TRP A 61 -0.82 -12.89 -2.36
C TRP A 61 0.03 -14.14 -2.61
N VAL A 62 -0.16 -14.82 -3.75
CA VAL A 62 0.67 -15.98 -4.11
C VAL A 62 2.09 -15.51 -4.43
N PRO A 63 3.14 -16.22 -3.97
CA PRO A 63 4.51 -15.88 -4.28
C PRO A 63 4.73 -15.71 -5.79
N ARG A 64 5.19 -14.52 -6.19
CA ARG A 64 5.54 -14.20 -7.57
C ARG A 64 6.64 -13.15 -7.62
N VAL A 65 7.35 -13.10 -8.75
CA VAL A 65 8.34 -12.06 -9.02
C VAL A 65 7.60 -10.83 -9.55
N LEU A 66 7.64 -9.73 -8.79
CA LEU A 66 7.08 -8.43 -9.22
C LEU A 66 8.10 -7.58 -9.97
N PHE A 67 9.39 -7.80 -9.71
CA PHE A 67 10.49 -7.09 -10.36
C PHE A 67 11.68 -8.06 -10.51
N PRO A 68 11.93 -8.59 -11.72
CA PRO A 68 12.98 -9.59 -11.93
C PRO A 68 14.42 -9.05 -11.85
N GLY A 69 14.60 -7.76 -11.59
CA GLY A 69 15.88 -7.10 -11.78
C GLY A 69 16.05 -6.74 -13.26
N GLY A 70 16.33 -5.47 -13.54
CA GLY A 70 16.87 -5.06 -14.84
C GLY A 70 18.36 -5.33 -14.89
#